data_AF-A0A382NVM5-F1
#
_entry.id   AF-A0A382NVM5-F1
#
_cell.length_a   1.000
_cell.length_b   1.000
_cell.length_c   1.000
_cell.angle_alpha   90.00
_cell.angle_beta   90.00
_cell.angle_gamma   90.00
#
_symmetry.space_group_name_H-M   'P 1'
#
loop_
_entity.id
_entity.type
_entity.pdbx_description
1 polymer ?
#
loop_
_entity_poly.entity_id
_entity_poly.type
_entity_poly.pdbx_seq_one_letter_code
_entity_poly.pdbx_strand_id
1 'polypeptide(L)'
;MTDTLSSTIVTLKTEYMTNNTSHAHIHEFIPSSSSNILSIDKNHLELLHQFMLSNPIYSSSHESKIDEIPCTIYEGDVTHFWLDSIKHDTSYAPFYPTWMLSAYTLALISKNLGVDNIIDIGSGDGRIAYCGKVVGMESYGIEIDENLVLLQKSISNDTKVNFNIKLDDATKFDYTSLNLSQPAVFLSGLPEQGELLANSVI
;
A
#
# COMPACT_ATOMS: atom_id res chain seq x y z
N MET A 1 13.91 14.72 -8.96
CA MET A 1 12.44 14.63 -9.12
C MET A 1 11.80 13.76 -8.04
N THR A 2 12.38 12.62 -7.66
CA THR A 2 11.90 11.76 -6.57
C THR A 2 12.04 12.38 -5.18
N ASP A 3 13.19 13.00 -4.88
CA ASP A 3 13.45 13.61 -3.57
C ASP A 3 12.47 14.75 -3.24
N THR A 4 12.03 15.48 -4.27
CA THR A 4 10.99 16.51 -4.17
C THR A 4 9.61 15.91 -3.92
N LEU A 5 9.25 14.79 -4.55
CA LEU A 5 7.94 14.17 -4.33
C LEU A 5 7.81 13.61 -2.91
N SER A 6 8.81 12.86 -2.43
CA SER A 6 8.77 12.25 -1.10
C SER A 6 8.73 13.30 0.00
N SER A 7 9.56 14.35 -0.10
CA SER A 7 9.56 15.47 0.85
C SER A 7 8.23 16.23 0.84
N THR A 8 7.64 16.51 -0.32
CA THR A 8 6.32 17.15 -0.40
C THR A 8 5.24 16.29 0.26
N ILE A 9 5.23 14.97 0.01
CA ILE A 9 4.25 14.07 0.65
C ILE A 9 4.42 14.07 2.17
N VAL A 10 5.65 14.03 2.68
CA VAL A 10 5.91 14.10 4.12
C VAL A 10 5.36 15.41 4.71
N THR A 11 5.66 16.55 4.09
CA THR A 11 5.14 17.86 4.53
C THR A 11 3.62 17.88 4.56
N LEU A 12 2.95 17.44 3.50
CA LEU A 12 1.48 17.42 3.42
C LEU A 12 0.87 16.46 4.46
N LYS A 13 1.50 15.31 4.71
CA LYS A 13 1.08 14.40 5.77
C LYS A 13 1.21 15.03 7.15
N THR A 14 2.33 15.70 7.43
CA THR A 14 2.52 16.42 8.70
C THR A 14 1.47 17.51 8.88
N GLU A 15 1.20 18.29 7.84
CA GLU A 15 0.18 19.35 7.87
C GLU A 15 -1.21 18.77 8.11
N TYR A 16 -1.58 17.72 7.39
CA TYR A 16 -2.85 17.04 7.56
C TYR A 16 -2.98 16.49 8.98
N MET A 17 -1.99 15.74 9.48
CA MET A 17 -2.04 15.16 10.83
C MET A 17 -2.08 16.21 11.95
N THR A 18 -1.51 17.40 11.72
CA THR A 18 -1.51 18.49 12.71
C THR A 18 -2.89 19.15 12.82
N ASN A 19 -3.63 19.25 11.71
CA ASN A 19 -4.91 19.94 11.66
C ASN A 19 -6.13 19.01 11.61
N ASN A 20 -5.92 17.71 11.41
CA ASN A 20 -7.00 16.74 11.27
C ASN A 20 -7.78 16.58 12.56
N THR A 21 -9.11 16.69 12.46
CA THR A 21 -10.06 16.47 13.56
C THR A 21 -10.89 15.20 13.39
N SER A 22 -10.59 14.39 12.36
CA SER A 22 -11.31 13.14 12.10
C SER A 22 -11.26 12.20 13.30
N HIS A 23 -12.38 11.51 13.52
CA HIS A 23 -12.52 10.46 14.52
C HIS A 23 -12.52 9.05 13.90
N ALA A 24 -12.30 8.96 12.58
CA ALA A 24 -12.18 7.68 11.90
C ALA A 24 -10.93 6.92 12.38
N HIS A 25 -11.02 5.60 12.45
CA HIS A 25 -9.89 4.77 12.89
C HIS A 25 -8.72 4.83 11.91
N ILE A 26 -9.02 4.94 10.62
CA ILE A 26 -8.03 5.28 9.60
C ILE A 26 -8.52 6.43 8.73
N HIS A 27 -7.56 7.23 8.29
CA HIS A 27 -7.81 8.34 7.40
C HIS A 27 -6.53 8.67 6.62
N GLU A 28 -6.70 9.00 5.35
CA GLU A 28 -5.61 9.46 4.50
C GLU A 28 -6.14 10.29 3.33
N PHE A 29 -5.25 10.96 2.62
CA PHE A 29 -5.62 11.81 1.50
C PHE A 29 -4.92 11.39 0.21
N ILE A 30 -5.60 11.67 -0.90
CA ILE A 30 -5.06 11.62 -2.26
C ILE A 30 -5.43 12.96 -2.94
N PRO A 31 -4.51 13.65 -3.64
CA PRO A 31 -4.87 14.89 -4.34
C PRO A 31 -5.93 14.63 -5.39
N SER A 32 -6.92 15.50 -5.48
CA SER A 32 -8.04 15.32 -6.42
C SER A 32 -7.61 15.49 -7.88
N SER A 33 -6.43 16.07 -8.13
CA SER A 33 -5.84 16.21 -9.46
C SER A 33 -4.31 16.35 -9.42
N SER A 34 -3.65 16.02 -10.53
CA SER A 34 -2.22 16.25 -10.70
C SER A 34 -1.90 17.74 -10.67
N SER A 35 -0.80 18.13 -10.01
CA SER A 35 -0.37 19.52 -9.92
C SER A 35 1.14 19.67 -10.09
N ASN A 36 1.62 20.91 -10.23
CA ASN A 36 3.05 21.19 -10.26
C ASN A 36 3.74 20.91 -8.90
N ILE A 37 2.97 20.97 -7.81
CA ILE A 37 3.46 20.74 -6.44
C ILE A 37 3.54 19.24 -6.16
N LEU A 38 2.48 18.50 -6.50
CA LEU A 38 2.45 17.04 -6.45
C LEU A 38 2.24 16.46 -7.85
N SER A 39 3.35 16.27 -8.56
CA SER A 39 3.35 15.73 -9.91
C SER A 39 3.20 14.21 -9.89
N ILE A 40 1.96 13.75 -9.97
CA ILE A 40 1.59 12.35 -10.15
C ILE A 40 1.01 12.20 -11.56
N ASP A 41 1.38 11.14 -12.27
CA ASP A 41 0.77 10.85 -13.57
C ASP A 41 -0.75 10.74 -13.43
N LYS A 42 -1.50 11.35 -14.34
CA LYS A 42 -2.95 11.46 -14.23
C LYS A 42 -3.63 10.09 -14.20
N ASN A 43 -3.17 9.14 -15.01
CA ASN A 43 -3.74 7.79 -15.05
C ASN A 43 -3.38 7.03 -13.77
N HIS A 44 -2.16 7.21 -13.26
CA HIS A 44 -1.78 6.63 -11.99
C HIS A 44 -2.68 7.17 -10.87
N LEU A 45 -2.87 8.49 -10.78
CA LEU A 45 -3.70 9.13 -9.77
C LEU A 45 -5.15 8.61 -9.79
N GLU A 46 -5.72 8.45 -10.98
CA GLU A 46 -7.04 7.84 -11.16
C GLU A 46 -7.08 6.41 -10.59
N LEU A 47 -6.09 5.59 -10.88
CA LEU A 47 -5.99 4.22 -10.34
C LEU A 47 -5.79 4.18 -8.82
N LEU A 48 -5.14 5.19 -8.21
CA LEU A 48 -5.04 5.31 -6.76
C LEU A 48 -6.41 5.60 -6.14
N HIS A 49 -7.18 6.54 -6.72
CA HIS A 49 -8.55 6.80 -6.26
C HIS A 49 -9.46 5.57 -6.45
N GLN A 50 -9.35 4.85 -7.57
CA GLN A 50 -10.13 3.63 -7.80
C GLN A 50 -9.80 2.54 -6.76
N PHE A 51 -8.53 2.39 -6.36
CA PHE A 51 -8.19 1.47 -5.27
C PHE A 51 -8.96 1.82 -4.00
N MET A 52 -8.96 3.09 -3.59
CA MET A 52 -9.62 3.52 -2.36
C MET A 52 -11.13 3.28 -2.41
N LEU A 53 -11.75 3.53 -3.56
CA LEU A 53 -13.19 3.34 -3.78
C LEU A 53 -13.59 1.85 -3.86
N SER A 54 -12.70 0.99 -4.37
CA SER A 54 -12.92 -0.46 -4.42
C SER A 54 -12.57 -1.18 -3.11
N ASN A 55 -12.02 -0.46 -2.13
CA ASN A 55 -11.55 -1.05 -0.88
C ASN A 55 -12.55 -0.80 0.26
N PRO A 56 -13.27 -1.83 0.75
CA PRO A 56 -14.29 -1.72 1.78
C PRO A 56 -13.74 -1.35 3.16
N ILE A 57 -12.41 -1.28 3.34
CA ILE A 57 -11.78 -0.66 4.51
C ILE A 57 -12.22 0.82 4.62
N TYR A 58 -12.44 1.51 3.50
CA TYR A 58 -12.90 2.89 3.46
C TYR A 58 -14.42 2.96 3.31
N SER A 59 -15.07 3.59 4.28
CA SER A 59 -16.53 3.74 4.32
C SER A 59 -17.02 5.08 3.78
N SER A 60 -16.15 6.09 3.74
CA SER A 60 -16.54 7.44 3.35
C SER A 60 -15.37 8.22 2.76
N SER A 61 -15.70 9.25 1.99
CA SER A 61 -14.74 10.22 1.50
C SER A 61 -15.34 11.62 1.40
N HIS A 62 -14.52 12.65 1.55
CA HIS A 62 -14.93 14.03 1.36
C HIS A 62 -13.79 14.87 0.77
N GLU A 63 -14.13 15.95 0.07
CA GLU A 63 -13.13 16.88 -0.45
C GLU A 63 -12.66 17.84 0.65
N SER A 64 -11.36 18.10 0.69
CA SER A 64 -10.73 19.07 1.59
C SER A 64 -9.54 19.73 0.90
N LYS A 65 -8.90 20.67 1.59
CA LYS A 65 -7.64 21.27 1.15
C LYS A 65 -6.56 21.02 2.19
N ILE A 66 -5.40 20.62 1.72
CA ILE A 66 -4.19 20.48 2.54
C ILE A 66 -3.14 21.39 1.92
N ASP A 67 -2.75 22.45 2.64
CA ASP A 67 -1.85 23.48 2.14
C ASP A 67 -2.27 24.03 0.75
N GLU A 68 -3.54 24.43 0.65
CA GLU A 68 -4.21 24.89 -0.60
C GLU A 68 -4.30 23.86 -1.74
N ILE A 69 -3.79 22.64 -1.57
CA ILE A 69 -3.93 21.54 -2.54
C ILE A 69 -5.27 20.85 -2.33
N PRO A 70 -6.15 20.82 -3.36
CA PRO A 70 -7.38 20.04 -3.29
C PRO A 70 -7.08 18.54 -3.18
N CYS A 71 -7.66 17.91 -2.17
CA CYS A 71 -7.49 16.49 -1.88
C CYS A 71 -8.83 15.85 -1.54
N THR A 72 -9.00 14.59 -1.96
CA THR A 72 -10.02 13.71 -1.42
C THR A 72 -9.46 13.04 -0.16
N ILE A 73 -10.14 13.22 0.96
CA ILE A 73 -9.88 12.51 2.21
C ILE A 73 -10.71 11.24 2.21
N TYR A 74 -10.08 10.11 2.47
CA TYR A 74 -10.72 8.80 2.64
C TYR A 74 -10.66 8.41 4.11
N GLU A 75 -11.78 7.93 4.63
CA GLU A 75 -11.95 7.57 6.03
C GLU A 75 -12.54 6.16 6.14
N GLY A 76 -12.11 5.43 7.16
CA GLY A 76 -12.46 4.03 7.27
C GLY A 76 -12.12 3.39 8.61
N ASP A 77 -12.24 2.06 8.62
CA ASP A 77 -11.98 1.22 9.78
C ASP A 77 -11.33 -0.09 9.36
N VAL A 78 -10.18 -0.39 9.98
CA VAL A 78 -9.42 -1.62 9.74
C VAL A 78 -9.73 -2.72 10.74
N THR A 79 -10.55 -2.46 11.77
CA THR A 79 -10.75 -3.36 12.91
C THR A 79 -11.18 -4.76 12.49
N HIS A 80 -12.10 -4.88 11.54
CA HIS A 80 -12.56 -6.19 11.07
C HIS A 80 -11.45 -7.01 10.41
N PHE A 81 -10.62 -6.38 9.58
CA PHE A 81 -9.48 -7.03 8.93
C PHE A 81 -8.35 -7.32 9.92
N TRP A 82 -8.13 -6.42 10.88
CA TRP A 82 -7.15 -6.58 11.96
C TRP A 82 -7.45 -7.81 12.83
N LEU A 83 -8.72 -8.04 13.17
CA LEU A 83 -9.16 -9.18 13.96
C LEU A 83 -9.00 -10.53 13.24
N ASP A 84 -9.02 -10.55 11.91
CA ASP A 84 -8.82 -11.77 11.13
C ASP A 84 -7.34 -12.17 11.10
N SER A 85 -6.43 -11.21 10.94
CA SER A 85 -5.00 -11.49 10.83
C SER A 85 -4.38 -11.99 12.13
N ILE A 86 -4.80 -11.48 13.29
CA ILE A 86 -4.29 -11.94 14.60
C ILE A 86 -4.67 -13.37 14.96
N LYS A 87 -5.57 -14.02 14.19
CA LYS A 87 -5.94 -15.44 14.40
C LYS A 87 -4.84 -16.40 13.97
N HIS A 88 -3.86 -15.94 13.18
CA HIS A 88 -2.78 -16.78 12.67
C HIS A 88 -1.61 -16.88 13.67
N ASP A 89 -1.23 -15.79 14.35
CA ASP A 89 -0.37 -15.73 15.56
C ASP A 89 -0.38 -14.27 16.08
N THR A 90 -0.14 -14.03 17.37
CA THR A 90 -0.08 -12.67 17.93
C THR A 90 1.06 -11.84 17.34
N SER A 91 2.10 -12.50 16.87
CA SER A 91 3.26 -11.89 16.21
C SER A 91 2.98 -11.41 14.78
N TYR A 92 1.80 -11.72 14.20
CA TYR A 92 1.35 -11.22 12.90
C TYR A 92 0.32 -10.08 13.04
N ALA A 93 0.35 -9.33 14.14
CA ALA A 93 -0.54 -8.18 14.32
C ALA A 93 -0.34 -7.17 13.18
N PRO A 94 -1.37 -6.87 12.36
CA PRO A 94 -1.20 -5.96 11.25
C PRO A 94 -0.98 -4.53 11.77
N PHE A 95 -0.06 -3.82 11.12
CA PHE A 95 0.13 -2.39 11.31
C PHE A 95 -1.04 -1.59 10.72
N TYR A 96 -1.12 -0.31 11.11
CA TYR A 96 -1.85 0.66 10.32
C TYR A 96 -1.40 0.60 8.85
N PRO A 97 -2.34 0.60 7.89
CA PRO A 97 -1.98 0.49 6.48
C PRO A 97 -0.99 1.58 6.06
N THR A 98 -0.01 1.20 5.23
CA THR A 98 0.80 2.20 4.52
C THR A 98 -0.15 3.07 3.71
N TRP A 99 -0.06 4.39 3.87
CA TRP A 99 -0.90 5.30 3.08
C TRP A 99 -0.62 5.10 1.59
N MET A 100 -1.66 5.16 0.78
CA MET A 100 -1.64 4.98 -0.66
C MET A 100 -0.56 5.86 -1.34
N LEU A 101 -0.45 7.14 -0.97
CA LEU A 101 0.60 8.02 -1.52
C LEU A 101 2.02 7.56 -1.16
N SER A 102 2.20 6.97 0.02
CA SER A 102 3.50 6.38 0.39
C SER A 102 3.77 5.11 -0.41
N ALA A 103 2.80 4.22 -0.54
CA ALA A 103 2.93 3.01 -1.35
C ALA A 103 3.28 3.34 -2.82
N TYR A 104 2.58 4.32 -3.41
CA TYR A 104 2.87 4.83 -4.75
C TYR A 104 4.29 5.38 -4.87
N THR A 105 4.73 6.16 -3.88
CA THR A 105 6.07 6.75 -3.88
C THR A 105 7.17 5.70 -3.76
N LEU A 106 6.99 4.69 -2.89
CA LEU A 106 7.92 3.57 -2.77
C LEU A 106 8.06 2.81 -4.10
N ALA A 107 6.94 2.52 -4.75
CA ALA A 107 6.94 1.87 -6.06
C ALA A 107 7.63 2.71 -7.14
N LEU A 108 7.30 4.01 -7.22
CA LEU A 108 7.88 4.91 -8.21
C LEU A 108 9.38 5.11 -8.01
N ILE A 109 9.84 5.24 -6.76
CA ILE A 109 11.27 5.34 -6.45
C ILE A 109 11.98 4.04 -6.84
N SER A 110 11.41 2.88 -6.50
CA SER A 110 11.99 1.57 -6.87
C SER A 110 12.18 1.47 -8.39
N LYS A 111 11.14 1.80 -9.16
CA LYS A 111 11.22 1.85 -10.62
C LYS A 111 12.33 2.79 -11.11
N ASN A 112 12.42 3.99 -10.54
CA ASN A 112 13.43 4.98 -10.93
C ASN A 112 14.86 4.58 -10.55
N LEU A 113 15.03 3.66 -9.60
CA LEU A 113 16.31 3.05 -9.25
C LEU A 113 16.69 1.89 -10.19
N GLY A 114 15.87 1.57 -11.19
CA GLY A 114 16.12 0.50 -12.16
C GLY A 114 15.65 -0.87 -11.72
N VAL A 115 14.78 -0.94 -10.70
CA VAL A 115 14.13 -2.18 -10.28
C VAL A 115 12.92 -2.45 -11.19
N ASP A 116 12.75 -3.70 -11.62
CA ASP A 116 11.62 -4.14 -12.45
C ASP A 116 10.55 -4.93 -11.66
N ASN A 117 10.90 -5.42 -10.47
CA ASN A 117 10.04 -6.29 -9.66
C ASN A 117 9.86 -5.79 -8.22
N ILE A 118 8.65 -5.92 -7.68
CA ILE A 118 8.34 -5.68 -6.26
C ILE A 118 7.85 -6.97 -5.60
N ILE A 119 8.36 -7.25 -4.40
CA ILE A 119 7.80 -8.24 -3.48
C ILE A 119 7.32 -7.50 -2.22
N ASP A 120 6.01 -7.56 -1.96
CA ASP A 120 5.33 -6.99 -0.80
C ASP A 120 4.98 -8.14 0.15
N ILE A 121 5.70 -8.25 1.27
CA ILE A 121 5.57 -9.34 2.24
C ILE A 121 4.72 -8.87 3.42
N GLY A 122 3.68 -9.65 3.75
CA GLY A 122 2.61 -9.21 4.63
C GLY A 122 1.84 -8.09 3.95
N SER A 123 1.37 -8.36 2.72
CA SER A 123 0.91 -7.30 1.81
C SER A 123 -0.41 -6.66 2.22
N GLY A 124 -1.16 -7.23 3.17
CA GLY A 124 -2.39 -6.63 3.68
C GLY A 124 -3.47 -6.55 2.59
N ASP A 125 -4.01 -5.34 2.37
CA ASP A 125 -4.91 -5.05 1.25
C ASP A 125 -4.19 -4.84 -0.10
N GLY A 126 -2.86 -5.03 -0.14
CA GLY A 126 -2.05 -5.15 -1.36
C GLY A 126 -1.56 -3.83 -1.96
N ARG A 127 -1.56 -2.72 -1.21
CA ARG A 127 -1.28 -1.38 -1.75
C ARG A 127 0.07 -1.24 -2.44
N ILE A 128 1.14 -1.79 -1.85
CA ILE A 128 2.49 -1.61 -2.40
C ILE A 128 2.62 -2.43 -3.68
N ALA A 129 2.17 -3.70 -3.66
CA ALA A 129 2.12 -4.52 -4.86
C ALA A 129 1.24 -3.90 -5.97
N TYR A 130 0.06 -3.38 -5.61
CA TYR A 130 -0.83 -2.66 -6.52
C TYR A 130 -0.14 -1.44 -7.15
N CYS A 131 0.50 -0.61 -6.33
CA CYS A 131 1.24 0.57 -6.79
C CYS A 131 2.42 0.20 -7.69
N GLY A 132 3.12 -0.92 -7.41
CA GLY A 132 4.12 -1.49 -8.29
C GLY A 132 3.57 -1.73 -9.69
N LYS A 133 2.39 -2.35 -9.78
CA LYS A 133 1.73 -2.59 -11.06
C LYS A 133 1.28 -1.29 -11.75
N VAL A 134 0.76 -0.32 -11.00
CA VAL A 134 0.37 1.01 -11.51
C VAL A 134 1.56 1.70 -12.17
N VAL A 135 2.74 1.68 -11.54
CA VAL A 135 3.94 2.28 -12.14
C VAL A 135 4.54 1.41 -13.24
N GLY A 136 3.96 0.26 -13.58
CA GLY A 136 4.38 -0.60 -14.69
C GLY A 136 5.46 -1.62 -14.33
N MET A 137 5.64 -1.93 -13.05
CA MET A 137 6.49 -3.03 -12.60
C MET A 137 5.71 -4.34 -12.52
N GLU A 138 6.41 -5.45 -12.52
CA GLU A 138 5.83 -6.70 -12.06
C GLU A 138 5.87 -6.74 -10.53
N SER A 139 4.77 -7.16 -9.90
CA SER A 139 4.67 -7.10 -8.45
C SER A 139 3.99 -8.33 -7.86
N TYR A 140 4.39 -8.66 -6.64
CA TYR A 140 3.98 -9.83 -5.88
C TYR A 140 3.53 -9.39 -4.49
N GLY A 141 2.32 -9.77 -4.08
CA GLY A 141 1.85 -9.67 -2.70
C GLY A 141 1.85 -11.06 -2.06
N ILE A 142 2.59 -11.24 -0.97
CA ILE A 142 2.62 -12.47 -0.18
C ILE A 142 1.84 -12.21 1.10
N GLU A 143 0.71 -12.90 1.28
CA GLU A 143 -0.21 -12.70 2.39
C GLU A 143 -0.67 -14.04 2.94
N ILE A 144 -0.72 -14.17 4.26
CA ILE A 144 -1.11 -15.40 4.96
C ILE A 144 -2.62 -15.47 5.21
N ASP A 145 -3.28 -14.31 5.28
CA ASP A 145 -4.71 -14.18 5.55
C ASP A 145 -5.54 -14.32 4.25
N GLU A 146 -6.42 -15.33 4.21
CA GLU A 146 -7.26 -15.61 3.06
C GLU A 146 -8.26 -14.48 2.75
N ASN A 147 -8.81 -13.80 3.76
CA ASN A 147 -9.76 -12.71 3.57
C ASN A 147 -9.07 -11.50 2.94
N LEU A 148 -7.84 -11.19 3.34
CA LEU A 148 -7.03 -10.14 2.73
C LEU A 148 -6.63 -10.50 1.29
N VAL A 149 -6.29 -11.75 1.01
CA VAL A 149 -6.06 -12.23 -0.36
C VAL A 149 -7.32 -12.09 -1.23
N LEU A 150 -8.50 -12.43 -0.70
CA LEU A 150 -9.77 -12.25 -1.41
C LEU A 150 -10.07 -10.77 -1.67
N LEU A 151 -9.79 -9.90 -0.70
CA LEU A 151 -9.90 -8.45 -0.86
C LEU A 151 -8.98 -7.94 -1.98
N GLN A 152 -7.70 -8.32 -1.98
CA GLN A 152 -6.75 -7.95 -3.03
C GLN A 152 -7.24 -8.39 -4.42
N LYS A 153 -7.82 -9.60 -4.54
CA LYS A 153 -8.39 -10.11 -5.79
C LYS A 153 -9.60 -9.30 -6.24
N SER A 154 -10.49 -8.91 -5.31
CA SER A 154 -11.65 -8.06 -5.59
C SER A 154 -11.20 -6.70 -6.12
N ILE A 155 -10.29 -6.02 -5.42
CA ILE A 155 -9.75 -4.73 -5.83
C ILE A 155 -9.10 -4.85 -7.22
N SER A 156 -8.25 -5.86 -7.44
CA SER A 156 -7.58 -6.07 -8.73
C SER A 156 -8.58 -6.27 -9.87
N ASN A 157 -9.67 -7.01 -9.62
CA ASN A 157 -10.72 -7.20 -10.60
C ASN A 157 -11.50 -5.92 -10.88
N ASP A 158 -11.79 -5.11 -9.87
CA ASP A 158 -12.59 -3.90 -10.01
C ASP A 158 -11.82 -2.79 -10.73
N THR A 159 -10.53 -2.62 -10.42
CA THR A 159 -9.68 -1.58 -11.03
C THR A 159 -8.97 -2.04 -12.31
N LYS A 160 -9.00 -3.35 -12.61
CA LYS A 160 -8.25 -3.99 -13.71
C LYS A 160 -6.73 -3.90 -13.59
N VAL A 161 -6.22 -3.61 -12.39
CA VAL A 161 -4.78 -3.63 -12.08
C VAL A 161 -4.44 -4.99 -11.48
N ASN A 162 -3.95 -5.90 -12.32
CA ASN A 162 -3.62 -7.27 -11.91
C ASN A 162 -2.14 -7.40 -11.51
N PHE A 163 -1.89 -7.71 -10.23
CA PHE A 163 -0.59 -8.12 -9.71
C PHE A 163 -0.62 -9.57 -9.22
N ASN A 164 0.53 -10.14 -8.88
CA ASN A 164 0.63 -11.53 -8.45
C ASN A 164 0.28 -11.66 -6.97
N ILE A 165 -0.92 -12.14 -6.65
CA ILE A 165 -1.37 -12.35 -5.27
C ILE A 165 -1.09 -13.80 -4.86
N LYS A 166 -0.37 -14.01 -3.75
CA LYS A 166 -0.01 -15.33 -3.21
C LYS A 166 -0.54 -15.48 -1.79
N LEU A 167 -1.39 -16.48 -1.59
CA LEU A 167 -1.78 -16.95 -0.26
C LEU A 167 -0.71 -17.91 0.24
N ASP A 168 0.23 -17.41 1.04
CA ASP A 168 1.33 -18.22 1.57
C ASP A 168 1.94 -17.62 2.85
N ASP A 169 2.62 -18.46 3.61
CA ASP A 169 3.39 -18.06 4.79
C ASP A 169 4.76 -17.56 4.35
N ALA A 170 5.04 -16.27 4.55
CA ALA A 170 6.30 -15.63 4.16
C ALA A 170 7.57 -16.28 4.77
N THR A 171 7.43 -17.02 5.87
CA THR A 171 8.55 -17.74 6.49
C THR A 171 8.86 -19.07 5.79
N LYS A 172 7.95 -19.55 4.94
CA LYS A 172 8.03 -20.84 4.23
C LYS A 172 7.99 -20.71 2.71
N PHE A 173 7.54 -19.57 2.19
CA PHE A 173 7.42 -19.32 0.76
C PHE A 173 8.78 -19.48 0.06
N ASP A 174 8.79 -20.23 -1.05
CA ASP A 174 9.99 -20.40 -1.87
C ASP A 174 10.18 -19.19 -2.81
N TYR A 175 10.89 -18.17 -2.34
CA TYR A 175 11.19 -16.98 -3.13
C TYR A 175 12.02 -17.28 -4.39
N THR A 176 12.79 -18.36 -4.41
CA THR A 176 13.59 -18.74 -5.60
C THR A 176 12.69 -19.16 -6.77
N SER A 177 11.49 -19.67 -6.47
CA SER A 177 10.49 -20.02 -7.48
C SER A 177 10.00 -18.83 -8.32
N LEU A 178 10.18 -17.59 -7.83
CA LEU A 178 9.82 -16.37 -8.57
C LEU A 178 10.83 -16.05 -9.68
N ASN A 179 12.05 -16.61 -9.61
CA ASN A 179 13.11 -16.42 -10.61
C ASN A 179 13.41 -14.93 -10.93
N LEU A 180 13.46 -14.10 -9.88
CA LEU A 180 13.70 -12.66 -9.99
C LEU A 180 15.18 -12.34 -9.74
N SER A 181 15.76 -11.42 -10.51
CA SER A 181 17.20 -11.10 -10.39
C SER A 181 17.50 -9.97 -9.41
N GLN A 182 16.67 -8.94 -9.35
CA GLN A 182 16.87 -7.76 -8.50
C GLN A 182 15.52 -7.15 -8.06
N PRO A 183 14.73 -7.85 -7.23
CA PRO A 183 13.48 -7.29 -6.73
C PRO A 183 13.73 -6.23 -5.64
N ALA A 184 12.87 -5.21 -5.59
CA ALA A 184 12.68 -4.43 -4.37
C ALA A 184 11.76 -5.23 -3.44
N VAL A 185 12.24 -5.48 -2.22
CA VAL A 185 11.48 -6.21 -1.20
C VAL A 185 11.00 -5.23 -0.14
N PHE A 186 9.70 -5.21 0.10
CA PHE A 186 9.06 -4.52 1.20
C PHE A 186 8.56 -5.55 2.19
N LEU A 187 8.93 -5.38 3.46
CA LEU A 187 8.58 -6.28 4.54
C LEU A 187 7.80 -5.49 5.58
N SER A 188 6.57 -5.92 5.87
CA SER A 188 5.78 -5.39 6.97
C SER A 188 5.63 -6.46 8.07
N GLY A 189 5.81 -6.06 9.33
CA GLY A 189 5.69 -6.95 10.50
C GLY A 189 6.47 -6.46 11.72
N LEU A 190 5.93 -6.67 12.93
CA LEU A 190 6.67 -6.50 14.19
C LEU A 190 7.10 -7.88 14.67
N PRO A 191 8.40 -8.16 14.79
CA PRO A 191 8.83 -9.35 15.52
C PRO A 191 8.66 -9.03 17.01
N GLU A 192 7.56 -9.48 17.64
CA GLU A 192 7.32 -9.22 19.07
C GLU A 192 8.40 -9.86 19.96
N GLN A 193 9.03 -10.97 19.53
CA GLN A 193 10.09 -11.66 20.27
C GLN A 193 11.18 -12.28 19.38
N GLY A 194 11.90 -11.46 18.59
CA GLY A 194 13.05 -11.96 17.80
C GLY A 194 12.67 -13.00 16.75
N GLU A 195 11.41 -13.01 16.36
CA GLU A 195 10.85 -13.94 15.38
C GLU A 195 11.28 -13.58 13.95
N LEU A 196 11.25 -14.60 13.09
CA LEU A 196 11.61 -14.48 11.70
C LEU A 196 10.40 -14.02 10.89
N LEU A 197 10.45 -12.82 10.34
CA LEU A 197 9.35 -12.24 9.54
C LEU A 197 9.27 -12.81 8.11
N ALA A 198 10.42 -13.20 7.56
CA ALA A 198 10.54 -13.86 6.27
C ALA A 198 11.87 -14.62 6.23
N ASN A 199 11.91 -15.73 5.51
CA ASN A 199 13.12 -16.56 5.38
C ASN A 199 13.56 -16.68 3.93
N SER A 200 14.88 -16.77 3.70
CA SER A 200 15.45 -17.01 2.38
C SER A 200 14.94 -16.04 1.30
N VAL A 201 14.73 -14.78 1.71
CA VAL A 201 14.41 -13.70 0.79
C VAL A 201 15.71 -13.30 0.09
N ILE A 202 15.90 -13.85 -1.11
CA ILE A 202 17.09 -13.75 -1.98
C ILE A 202 18.20 -14.73 -1.60
#